data_AF-A0A814N2Y6-F1
#
_entry.id   AF-A0A814N2Y6-F1
#
_cell.length_a   1.000
_cell.length_b   1.000
_cell.length_c   1.000
_cell.angle_alpha   90.00
_cell.angle_beta   90.00
_cell.angle_gamma   90.00
#
_symmetry.space_group_name_H-M   'P 1'
#
loop_
_entity.id
_entity.type
_entity.pdbx_description
1 polymer ?
#
loop_
_entity_poly.entity_id
_entity_poly.type
_entity_poly.pdbx_seq_one_letter_code
_entity_poly.pdbx_strand_id
1 'polypeptide(L)'
;MTKDRIKDLQKPHPWPRVAYKKISRQHRSHEWQHTTSECSIPLNPNEADREHAVTEFLAQIDLIRLLIHKIRELTEDVKRIHQEMIEPLSDPQLGQQLDDKTADIKNLARNISQKLQKIIELFNTNLLEISTTYYN
;
A
#
# COMPACT_ATOMS: atom_id res chain seq x y z
N MET A 1 40.93 12.61 19.43
CA MET A 1 41.17 11.26 19.96
C MET A 1 40.19 11.12 21.12
N THR A 2 39.20 10.23 21.13
CA THR A 2 39.31 8.78 20.95
C THR A 2 37.94 8.23 20.55
N LYS A 3 37.89 7.53 19.41
CA LYS A 3 36.82 6.61 19.04
C LYS A 3 36.92 5.46 20.03
N ASP A 4 35.93 5.17 20.86
CA ASP A 4 35.70 3.82 21.42
C ASP A 4 34.45 3.80 22.31
N ARG A 5 33.72 2.67 22.26
CA ARG A 5 32.54 2.27 23.07
C ARG A 5 31.14 2.41 22.47
N ILE A 6 31.00 2.20 21.15
CA ILE A 6 29.76 1.61 20.62
C ILE A 6 30.08 0.16 20.24
N LYS A 7 30.13 -0.74 21.24
CA LYS A 7 30.31 -2.19 21.03
C LYS A 7 29.43 -3.06 21.92
N ASP A 8 28.44 -2.49 22.60
CA ASP A 8 27.50 -3.28 23.38
C ASP A 8 26.08 -3.04 22.89
N LEU A 9 25.39 -4.16 22.64
CA LEU A 9 24.00 -4.31 22.19
C LEU A 9 23.78 -4.46 20.67
N GLN A 10 24.56 -5.35 20.05
CA GLN A 10 24.08 -6.11 18.90
C GLN A 10 24.02 -7.59 19.28
N LYS A 11 22.98 -7.97 20.02
CA LYS A 11 22.66 -9.38 20.26
C LYS A 11 21.85 -9.89 19.07
N PRO A 12 22.33 -10.85 18.26
CA PRO A 12 21.54 -11.41 17.17
C PRO A 12 20.37 -12.23 17.71
N HIS A 13 19.20 -12.02 17.10
CA HIS A 13 17.93 -12.71 17.40
C HIS A 13 18.05 -14.21 17.08
N PRO A 14 17.47 -15.12 17.90
CA PRO A 14 17.55 -16.56 17.68
C PRO A 14 16.51 -16.97 16.63
N TRP A 15 16.92 -17.09 15.38
CA TRP A 15 16.21 -17.94 14.42
C TRP A 15 17.07 -19.18 14.15
N PRO A 16 16.47 -20.39 14.09
CA PRO A 16 17.23 -21.61 13.85
C PRO A 16 17.88 -21.55 12.47
N ARG A 17 19.19 -21.80 12.41
CA ARG A 17 19.92 -21.97 11.14
C ARG A 17 19.37 -23.21 10.44
N VAL A 18 18.53 -23.02 9.42
CA VAL A 18 18.10 -24.12 8.56
C VAL A 18 19.28 -24.48 7.65
N ALA A 19 19.86 -25.65 7.87
CA ALA A 19 20.96 -26.17 7.06
C ALA A 19 20.43 -26.60 5.68
N TYR A 20 20.82 -25.89 4.62
CA TYR A 20 20.53 -26.31 3.24
C TYR A 20 21.42 -27.51 2.89
N LYS A 21 20.82 -28.68 2.73
CA LYS A 21 21.48 -29.85 2.16
C LYS A 21 21.75 -29.57 0.67
N LYS A 22 23.03 -29.49 0.27
CA LYS A 22 23.43 -29.45 -1.14
C LYS A 22 22.94 -30.72 -1.84
N ILE A 23 21.97 -30.59 -2.72
CA ILE A 23 21.55 -31.68 -3.62
C ILE A 23 22.51 -31.65 -4.82
N SER A 24 23.35 -32.67 -4.93
CA SER A 24 24.22 -32.89 -6.08
C SER A 24 23.39 -33.16 -7.32
N ARG A 25 23.68 -32.41 -8.39
CA ARG A 25 23.14 -32.62 -9.74
C ARG A 25 23.55 -34.01 -10.24
N GLN A 26 22.61 -34.94 -10.35
CA GLN A 26 22.72 -36.07 -11.25
C GLN A 26 21.71 -35.85 -12.38
N HIS A 27 22.22 -35.61 -13.58
CA HIS A 27 21.45 -35.54 -14.81
C HIS A 27 20.55 -36.77 -14.96
N ARG A 28 19.23 -36.53 -15.04
CA ARG A 28 18.34 -37.38 -15.82
C ARG A 28 17.44 -36.46 -16.64
N SER A 29 17.83 -36.29 -17.90
CA SER A 29 17.07 -35.60 -18.94
C SER A 29 15.85 -36.46 -19.27
N HIS A 30 14.67 -36.01 -18.88
CA HIS A 30 13.41 -36.41 -19.50
C HIS A 30 12.76 -35.11 -19.99
N GLU A 31 13.04 -34.81 -21.26
CA GLU A 31 12.07 -34.34 -22.25
C GLU A 31 10.79 -33.72 -21.67
N TRP A 32 10.76 -32.38 -21.64
CA TRP A 32 9.52 -31.64 -21.41
C TRP A 32 8.63 -31.84 -22.64
N GLN A 33 7.74 -32.83 -22.58
CA GLN A 33 6.62 -32.88 -23.51
C GLN A 33 5.77 -31.64 -23.25
N HIS A 34 5.72 -30.74 -24.24
CA HIS A 34 4.76 -29.66 -24.32
C HIS A 34 3.36 -30.27 -24.48
N THR A 35 2.68 -30.55 -23.38
CA THR A 35 1.22 -30.64 -23.38
C THR A 35 0.68 -29.25 -23.11
N THR A 36 0.38 -28.51 -24.17
CA THR A 36 -0.62 -27.44 -24.14
C THR A 36 -1.98 -28.07 -23.86
N SER A 37 -2.20 -28.49 -22.61
CA SER A 37 -3.54 -28.58 -22.06
C SER A 37 -3.77 -27.25 -21.38
N GLU A 38 -4.38 -26.32 -22.12
CA GLU A 38 -5.12 -25.23 -21.55
C GLU A 38 -6.19 -25.85 -20.64
N CYS A 39 -5.82 -26.08 -19.38
CA CYS A 39 -6.79 -26.43 -18.36
C CYS A 39 -7.45 -25.12 -17.95
N SER A 40 -8.42 -24.70 -18.77
CA SER A 40 -9.46 -23.78 -18.33
C SER A 40 -10.27 -24.50 -17.26
N ILE A 41 -9.73 -24.56 -16.04
CA ILE A 41 -10.53 -24.88 -14.86
C ILE A 41 -11.51 -23.71 -14.75
N PRO A 42 -12.84 -23.94 -14.83
CA PRO A 42 -13.79 -22.89 -14.51
C PRO A 42 -13.56 -22.55 -13.05
N LEU A 43 -13.04 -21.34 -12.77
CA LEU A 43 -13.05 -20.81 -11.41
C LEU A 43 -14.50 -20.94 -10.93
N ASN A 44 -14.70 -21.56 -9.77
CA ASN A 44 -15.99 -21.59 -9.12
C ASN A 44 -16.47 -20.12 -9.06
N PRO A 45 -17.70 -19.76 -9.46
CA PRO A 45 -18.16 -18.37 -9.47
C PRO A 45 -17.89 -17.66 -8.13
N ASN A 46 -17.99 -18.39 -7.01
CA ASN A 46 -17.65 -17.90 -5.68
C ASN A 46 -16.16 -17.55 -5.46
N GLU A 47 -15.24 -18.16 -6.20
CA GLU A 47 -13.80 -17.87 -6.11
C GLU A 47 -13.42 -16.70 -7.02
N ALA A 48 -13.99 -16.62 -8.23
CA ALA A 48 -13.79 -15.47 -9.13
C ALA A 48 -14.33 -14.17 -8.51
N ASP A 49 -15.50 -14.23 -7.85
CA ASP A 49 -16.07 -13.09 -7.15
C ASP A 49 -15.19 -12.62 -5.97
N ARG A 50 -14.56 -13.57 -5.27
CA ARG A 50 -13.61 -13.26 -4.19
C ARG A 50 -12.32 -12.65 -4.72
N GLU A 51 -11.75 -13.19 -5.80
CA GLU A 51 -10.54 -12.65 -6.41
C GLU A 51 -10.77 -11.24 -6.97
N HIS A 52 -11.94 -10.99 -7.55
CA HIS A 52 -12.36 -9.66 -7.98
C HIS A 52 -12.47 -8.68 -6.82
N ALA A 53 -13.10 -9.08 -5.71
CA ALA A 53 -13.23 -8.25 -4.51
C ALA A 53 -11.87 -7.91 -3.88
N VAL A 54 -10.94 -8.87 -3.82
CA VAL A 54 -9.56 -8.63 -3.34
C VAL A 54 -8.83 -7.67 -4.26
N THR A 55 -8.98 -7.82 -5.57
CA THR A 55 -8.37 -6.92 -6.56
C THR A 55 -8.91 -5.49 -6.43
N GLU A 56 -10.22 -5.31 -6.29
CA GLU A 56 -10.84 -4.00 -6.06
C GLU A 56 -10.35 -3.38 -4.75
N PHE A 57 -10.27 -4.18 -3.68
CA PHE A 57 -9.76 -3.73 -2.39
C PHE A 57 -8.32 -3.21 -2.46
N LEU A 58 -7.43 -3.97 -3.10
CA LEU A 58 -6.03 -3.56 -3.29
C LEU A 58 -5.93 -2.29 -4.13
N ALA A 59 -6.73 -2.17 -5.20
CA ALA A 59 -6.79 -0.97 -6.02
C ALA A 59 -7.26 0.26 -5.22
N GLN A 60 -8.23 0.09 -4.32
CA GLN A 60 -8.67 1.16 -3.43
C GLN A 60 -7.55 1.59 -2.45
N ILE A 61 -6.77 0.65 -1.90
CA ILE A 61 -5.62 0.97 -1.05
C ILE A 61 -4.56 1.76 -1.83
N ASP A 62 -4.20 1.32 -3.03
CA ASP A 62 -3.19 2.00 -3.83
C ASP A 62 -3.61 3.42 -4.21
N LEU A 63 -4.90 3.61 -4.52
CA LEU A 63 -5.46 4.94 -4.73
C LEU A 63 -5.36 5.80 -3.46
N ILE A 64 -5.67 5.27 -2.27
CA ILE A 64 -5.52 6.01 -1.01
C ILE A 64 -4.06 6.41 -0.77
N ARG A 65 -3.11 5.51 -1.02
CA ARG A 65 -1.67 5.82 -0.92
C ARG A 65 -1.30 6.98 -1.82
N LEU A 66 -1.76 6.96 -3.08
CA LEU A 66 -1.52 8.03 -4.04
C LEU A 66 -2.10 9.37 -3.56
N LEU A 67 -3.33 9.37 -3.03
CA LEU A 67 -3.97 10.59 -2.51
C LEU A 67 -3.22 11.16 -1.29
N ILE A 68 -2.70 10.31 -0.40
CA ILE A 68 -1.87 10.72 0.74
C ILE A 68 -0.57 11.37 0.25
N HIS A 69 0.10 10.75 -0.73
CA HIS A 69 1.28 11.36 -1.36
C HIS A 69 0.95 12.73 -1.94
N LYS A 70 -0.20 12.89 -2.61
CA LYS A 70 -0.61 14.17 -3.18
C LYS A 70 -0.87 15.26 -2.14
N ILE A 71 -1.52 14.91 -1.02
CA ILE A 71 -1.69 15.84 0.11
C ILE A 71 -0.34 16.32 0.63
N ARG A 72 0.64 15.42 0.75
CA ARG A 72 1.99 15.77 1.20
C ARG A 72 2.64 16.79 0.26
N GLU A 73 2.59 16.56 -1.05
CA GLU A 73 3.11 17.51 -2.05
C GLU A 73 2.45 18.88 -1.93
N LEU A 74 1.11 18.92 -1.90
CA LEU A 74 0.37 20.18 -1.79
C LEU A 74 0.69 20.92 -0.49
N THR A 75 0.92 20.19 0.60
CA THR A 75 1.31 20.79 1.89
C THR A 75 2.70 21.42 1.82
N GLU A 76 3.65 20.79 1.14
CA GLU A 76 4.97 21.39 0.92
C GLU A 76 4.90 22.62 -0.02
N ASP A 77 4.06 22.58 -1.06
CA ASP A 77 3.80 23.74 -1.91
C ASP A 77 3.18 24.90 -1.12
N VAL A 78 2.21 24.62 -0.24
CA VAL A 78 1.60 25.63 0.64
C VAL A 78 2.65 26.28 1.54
N LYS A 79 3.57 25.50 2.12
CA LYS A 79 4.67 26.03 2.92
C LYS A 79 5.58 26.94 2.08
N ARG A 80 5.92 26.53 0.85
CA ARG A 80 6.76 27.32 -0.06
C ARG A 80 6.09 28.64 -0.42
N ILE A 81 4.83 28.61 -0.83
CA ILE A 81 4.05 29.84 -1.14
C ILE A 81 3.96 30.75 0.08
N HIS A 82 3.74 30.19 1.27
CA HIS A 82 3.69 30.99 2.49
C HIS A 82 5.02 31.68 2.79
N GLN A 83 6.16 31.01 2.51
CA GLN A 83 7.49 31.63 2.62
C GLN A 83 7.67 32.75 1.57
N GLU A 84 7.30 32.49 0.32
CA GLU A 84 7.40 33.46 -0.78
C GLU A 84 6.54 34.71 -0.54
N MET A 85 5.37 34.58 0.11
CA MET A 85 4.50 35.70 0.44
C MET A 85 5.10 36.70 1.43
N ILE A 86 6.05 36.26 2.27
CA ILE A 86 6.70 37.10 3.30
C ILE A 86 7.78 38.00 2.68
N GLU A 87 8.23 37.69 1.46
CA GLU A 87 9.21 38.48 0.74
C GLU A 87 8.70 39.90 0.41
N PRO A 88 9.55 40.93 0.47
CA PRO A 88 9.14 42.34 0.35
C PRO A 88 8.62 42.74 -1.05
N LEU A 89 8.76 41.86 -2.05
CA LEU A 89 8.27 42.02 -3.42
C LEU A 89 7.48 40.77 -3.85
N SER A 90 6.65 40.24 -2.94
CA SER A 90 5.84 39.06 -3.21
C SER A 90 4.76 39.31 -4.27
N ASP A 91 4.49 38.27 -5.07
CA ASP A 91 3.51 38.32 -6.14
C ASP A 91 2.07 38.35 -5.57
N PRO A 92 1.21 39.32 -5.96
CA PRO A 92 -0.17 39.39 -5.49
C PRO A 92 -1.03 38.16 -5.84
N GLN A 93 -0.64 37.34 -6.82
CA GLN A 93 -1.35 36.11 -7.16
C GLN A 93 -1.09 34.95 -6.17
N LEU A 94 -0.08 35.05 -5.31
CA LEU A 94 0.27 33.97 -4.36
C LEU A 94 -0.85 33.69 -3.35
N GLY A 95 -1.64 34.70 -2.97
CA GLY A 95 -2.79 34.51 -2.08
C GLY A 95 -3.84 33.58 -2.68
N GLN A 96 -4.18 33.78 -3.96
CA GLN A 96 -5.12 32.90 -4.66
C GLN A 96 -4.56 31.47 -4.80
N GLN A 97 -3.28 31.35 -5.15
CA GLN A 97 -2.63 30.04 -5.26
C GLN A 97 -2.60 29.28 -3.93
N LEU A 98 -2.44 29.99 -2.81
CA LEU A 98 -2.50 29.43 -1.46
C LEU A 98 -3.89 28.89 -1.13
N ASP A 99 -4.93 29.67 -1.44
CA ASP A 99 -6.33 29.30 -1.22
C ASP A 99 -6.72 28.09 -2.07
N ASP A 100 -6.35 28.08 -3.35
CA ASP A 100 -6.61 26.98 -4.28
C ASP A 100 -5.97 25.68 -3.78
N LYS A 101 -4.68 25.71 -3.44
CA LYS A 101 -3.98 24.52 -2.92
C LYS A 101 -4.54 24.04 -1.58
N THR A 102 -4.98 24.96 -0.72
CA THR A 102 -5.63 24.60 0.55
C THR A 102 -7.00 23.96 0.31
N ALA A 103 -7.76 24.43 -0.67
CA ALA A 103 -9.02 23.83 -1.09
C ALA A 103 -8.79 22.40 -1.65
N ASP A 104 -7.76 22.22 -2.48
CA ASP A 104 -7.38 20.90 -2.99
C ASP A 104 -7.02 19.93 -1.87
N ILE A 105 -6.23 20.35 -0.87
CA ILE A 105 -5.91 19.53 0.30
C ILE A 105 -7.19 19.10 1.03
N LYS A 106 -8.13 20.02 1.27
CA LYS A 106 -9.40 19.71 1.94
C LYS A 106 -10.23 18.69 1.16
N ASN A 107 -10.30 18.86 -0.16
CA ASN A 107 -11.05 17.96 -1.03
C ASN A 107 -10.43 16.55 -1.08
N LEU A 108 -9.10 16.48 -1.20
CA LEU A 108 -8.38 15.19 -1.16
C LEU A 108 -8.53 14.50 0.19
N ALA A 109 -8.43 15.24 1.30
CA ALA A 109 -8.61 14.68 2.63
C ALA A 109 -10.01 14.08 2.82
N ARG A 110 -11.06 14.81 2.38
CA ARG A 110 -12.44 14.30 2.40
C ARG A 110 -12.58 13.04 1.55
N ASN A 111 -11.98 13.00 0.37
CA ASN A 111 -12.00 11.83 -0.51
C ASN A 111 -11.34 10.61 0.14
N ILE A 112 -10.17 10.79 0.77
CA ILE A 112 -9.51 9.73 1.54
C ILE A 112 -10.41 9.23 2.67
N SER A 113 -11.00 10.13 3.45
CA SER A 113 -11.90 9.75 4.56
C SER A 113 -13.08 8.91 4.06
N GLN A 114 -13.74 9.31 2.97
CA GLN A 114 -14.85 8.56 2.39
C GLN A 114 -14.43 7.17 1.90
N LYS A 115 -13.27 7.05 1.25
CA LYS A 115 -12.74 5.76 0.78
C LYS A 115 -12.39 4.85 1.96
N LEU A 116 -11.77 5.38 3.02
CA LEU A 116 -11.48 4.62 4.24
C LEU A 116 -12.75 4.14 4.94
N GLN A 117 -13.79 4.98 5.00
CA GLN A 117 -15.10 4.57 5.52
C GLN A 117 -15.67 3.38 4.75
N LYS A 118 -15.67 3.45 3.41
CA LYS A 118 -16.14 2.35 2.54
C LYS A 118 -15.37 1.05 2.81
N ILE A 119 -14.05 1.14 2.98
CA ILE A 119 -13.21 -0.03 3.30
C ILE A 119 -13.59 -0.61 4.67
N ILE A 120 -13.77 0.23 5.69
CA ILE A 120 -14.15 -0.21 7.03
C ILE A 120 -15.53 -0.89 7.02
N GLU A 121 -16.50 -0.31 6.30
CA GLU A 121 -17.82 -0.90 6.12
C GLU A 121 -17.75 -2.29 5.47
N LEU A 122 -16.97 -2.43 4.39
CA LEU A 122 -16.76 -3.72 3.73
C LEU A 122 -16.14 -4.76 4.68
N PHE A 123 -15.14 -4.38 5.48
CA PHE A 123 -14.56 -5.28 6.48
C PHE A 123 -15.57 -5.70 7.55
N ASN A 124 -16.34 -4.76 8.08
CA ASN A 124 -17.31 -5.03 9.13
C ASN A 124 -18.43 -5.97 8.64
N THR A 125 -18.93 -5.78 7.42
CA THR A 125 -19.96 -6.66 6.84
C THR A 125 -19.43 -8.08 6.65
N ASN A 126 -18.20 -8.23 6.11
CA ASN A 126 -17.58 -9.55 5.94
C ASN A 126 -17.34 -10.27 7.28
N LEU A 127 -16.98 -9.56 8.35
CA LEU A 127 -16.82 -10.15 9.69
C LEU A 127 -18.15 -10.62 10.29
N LEU A 128 -19.26 -9.90 10.03
CA LEU A 128 -20.60 -10.29 10.49
C LEU A 128 -21.11 -11.54 9.75
N GLU A 129 -20.81 -11.68 8.45
CA GLU A 129 -21.15 -12.88 7.67
C GLU A 129 -20.40 -14.12 8.15
N ILE A 130 -19.12 -13.97 8.51
CA ILE A 130 -18.32 -15.08 9.09
C ILE A 130 -18.87 -15.46 10.48
N SER A 131 -19.24 -14.49 11.31
CA SER A 131 -19.80 -14.79 12.64
C SER A 131 -21.12 -15.57 12.56
N THR A 132 -22.00 -15.21 11.63
CA THR A 132 -23.32 -15.86 11.49
C THR A 132 -23.28 -17.24 10.82
N THR A 133 -22.26 -17.52 10.00
CA THR A 133 -22.08 -18.84 9.38
C THR A 133 -21.47 -19.89 10.33
N TYR A 134 -20.77 -19.48 11.39
CA TYR A 134 -20.16 -20.40 12.37
C TYR A 134 -20.99 -20.67 13.63
N TYR A 135 -22.12 -19.97 13.81
CA TYR A 135 -23.01 -20.11 14.98
C TYR A 135 -24.46 -20.54 14.64
N ASN A 136 -24.69 -21.09 13.45
CA ASN A 136 -25.92 -21.83 13.09
C ASN A 136 -25.58 -23.28 12.76
#